data_AF-A0A944YKA3-F1
#
_entry.id   AF-A0A944YKA3-F1
#
_cell.length_a   1.000
_cell.length_b   1.000
_cell.length_c   1.000
_cell.angle_alpha   90.00
_cell.angle_beta   90.00
_cell.angle_gamma   90.00
#
_symmetry.space_group_name_H-M   'P 1'
#
loop_
_entity.id
_entity.type
_entity.pdbx_description
1 polymer ?
#
loop_
_entity_poly.entity_id
_entity_poly.type
_entity_poly.pdbx_seq_one_letter_code
_entity_poly.pdbx_strand_id
1 'polypeptide(L)'
;MMKFLFFLIFNFISSSSLFVHGVTQARDGSVRVVQLLKEENGIRRYPDALPSLLKMMNEQTNARFDTDPLYINTLTDERLNENPILYINCDEQPNLEFSDEERAALRRYMELGGFVYLDAGIKASFLGSDLGHSYAAWEERPEVRELFAQVLPEKTFIPLPRDHDLFRIFFRGLPKNKDLKIQASQKRLPETVLNFVEREKWPQATYSFVGIKVKGRLACVASPICAMGWGRDEFGAWIPPISFRIRESAENFEQNLKLASFSGGTYEVTREDGLKDIIYSESGQRPLWVKEPNGSWRIFKYYSGEEISNYAHAFYSRLGMNVFLYALLH
;
A
#
# COMPACT_ATOMS: atom_id res chain seq x y z
N MET A 1 -2.14 15.57 84.09
CA MET A 1 -2.89 14.78 83.08
C MET A 1 -2.73 15.52 81.76
N MET A 2 -1.76 15.09 80.96
CA MET A 2 -1.06 15.92 79.97
C MET A 2 -1.55 15.58 78.55
N LYS A 3 -2.02 16.60 77.82
CA LYS A 3 -2.54 16.48 76.45
C LYS A 3 -1.37 16.18 75.50
N PHE A 4 -1.45 15.06 74.77
CA PHE A 4 -0.52 14.69 73.71
C PHE A 4 -0.81 15.49 72.44
N LEU A 5 0.22 16.18 71.94
CA LEU A 5 0.22 16.88 70.65
C LEU A 5 0.74 15.90 69.59
N PHE A 6 -0.09 15.50 68.63
CA PHE A 6 0.32 14.70 67.47
C PHE A 6 0.78 15.64 66.35
N PHE A 7 2.05 15.54 65.96
CA PHE A 7 2.58 16.16 64.74
C PHE A 7 2.32 15.22 63.54
N LEU A 8 1.59 15.70 62.54
CA LEU A 8 1.44 15.03 61.24
C LEU A 8 2.58 15.49 60.32
N ILE A 9 3.44 14.56 59.87
CA ILE A 9 4.43 14.80 58.82
C ILE A 9 3.82 14.32 57.50
N PHE A 10 3.51 15.26 56.60
CA PHE A 10 3.14 14.97 55.21
C PHE A 10 4.42 14.69 54.41
N ASN A 11 4.62 13.45 53.95
CA ASN A 11 5.61 13.13 52.93
C ASN A 11 4.95 13.24 51.56
N PHE A 12 5.35 14.24 50.77
CA PHE A 12 5.05 14.37 49.36
C PHE A 12 5.87 13.32 48.59
N ILE A 13 5.23 12.29 48.06
CA ILE A 13 5.84 11.39 47.07
C ILE A 13 5.53 11.96 45.69
N SER A 14 6.50 12.66 45.10
CA SER A 14 6.47 13.05 43.70
C SER A 14 6.71 11.80 42.83
N SER A 15 5.67 11.31 42.17
CA SER A 15 5.78 10.28 41.13
C SER A 15 6.30 10.93 39.85
N SER A 16 7.61 10.88 39.63
CA SER A 16 8.22 11.18 38.34
C SER A 16 8.00 9.98 37.41
N SER A 17 7.07 10.12 36.47
CA SER A 17 6.87 9.20 35.37
C SER A 17 8.08 9.27 34.43
N LEU A 18 9.03 8.35 34.59
CA LEU A 18 10.08 8.11 33.61
C LEU A 18 9.44 7.43 32.39
N PHE A 19 9.13 8.22 31.35
CA PHE A 19 8.89 7.68 30.01
C PHE A 19 10.22 7.14 29.46
N VAL A 20 10.42 5.83 29.60
CA VAL A 20 11.47 5.11 28.89
C VAL A 20 11.06 5.05 27.42
N HIS A 21 11.65 5.91 26.59
CA HIS A 21 11.73 5.65 25.16
C HIS A 21 12.66 4.45 24.97
N GLY A 22 12.08 3.26 24.91
CA GLY A 22 12.81 2.06 24.53
C GLY A 22 13.24 2.19 23.07
N VAL A 23 14.53 2.44 22.84
CA VAL A 23 15.12 2.19 21.52
C VAL A 23 15.12 0.67 21.36
N THR A 24 14.14 0.13 20.62
CA THR A 24 14.16 -1.27 20.21
C THR A 24 15.38 -1.45 19.32
N GLN A 25 16.48 -1.95 19.86
CA GLN A 25 17.65 -2.28 19.06
C GLN A 25 17.27 -3.43 18.12
N ALA A 26 17.59 -3.31 16.83
CA ALA A 26 17.33 -4.38 15.86
C ALA A 26 17.93 -5.67 16.40
N ARG A 27 17.18 -6.78 16.31
CA ARG A 27 17.73 -8.10 16.66
C ARG A 27 18.92 -8.37 15.74
N ASP A 28 20.04 -8.83 16.29
CA ASP A 28 21.29 -9.02 15.55
C ASP A 28 21.06 -9.78 14.22
N GLY A 29 21.50 -9.20 13.11
CA GLY A 29 21.35 -9.74 11.75
C GLY A 29 19.94 -9.68 11.12
N SER A 30 18.97 -8.99 11.74
CA SER A 30 17.64 -8.77 11.16
C SER A 30 17.62 -7.58 10.18
N VAL A 31 16.88 -7.72 9.08
CA VAL A 31 16.61 -6.63 8.13
C VAL A 31 15.50 -5.76 8.69
N ARG A 32 15.74 -4.46 8.85
CA ARG A 32 14.71 -3.53 9.33
C ARG A 32 14.22 -2.65 8.19
N VAL A 33 12.90 -2.48 8.13
CA VAL A 33 12.25 -1.57 7.20
C VAL A 33 12.08 -0.23 7.90
N VAL A 34 12.51 0.85 7.26
CA VAL A 34 12.30 2.20 7.73
C VAL A 34 10.94 2.67 7.25
N GLN A 35 10.12 3.22 8.13
CA GLN A 35 8.85 3.84 7.79
C GLN A 35 8.90 5.33 8.12
N LEU A 36 8.61 6.17 7.13
CA LEU A 36 8.51 7.61 7.33
C LEU A 36 7.18 7.97 8.01
N LEU A 37 7.25 8.74 9.09
CA LEU A 37 6.12 9.36 9.78
C LEU A 37 6.49 10.78 10.18
N LYS A 38 6.18 11.76 9.32
CA LYS A 38 6.54 13.16 9.56
C LYS A 38 5.84 13.75 10.79
N GLU A 39 4.61 13.30 11.06
CA GLU A 39 3.82 13.73 12.22
C GLU A 39 3.63 12.54 13.18
N GLU A 40 4.24 12.60 14.36
CA GLU A 40 4.16 11.51 15.36
C GLU A 40 2.72 11.21 15.79
N ASN A 41 1.87 12.25 15.84
CA ASN A 41 0.45 12.14 16.17
C ASN A 41 -0.46 12.16 14.92
N GLY A 42 0.11 11.93 13.73
CA GLY A 42 -0.60 11.87 12.48
C GLY A 42 -1.54 10.66 12.38
N ILE A 43 -2.43 10.69 11.39
CA ILE A 43 -3.34 9.57 11.14
C ILE A 43 -2.55 8.37 10.61
N ARG A 44 -2.58 7.26 11.35
CA ARG A 44 -2.03 5.97 10.90
C ARG A 44 -3.06 5.21 10.07
N ARG A 45 -2.69 4.81 8.86
CA ARG A 45 -3.51 4.04 7.93
C ARG A 45 -2.93 2.64 7.83
N TYR A 46 -3.74 1.66 8.17
CA TYR A 46 -3.33 0.25 8.20
C TYR A 46 -2.11 0.00 9.11
N PRO A 47 -2.15 0.39 10.39
CA PRO A 47 -0.99 0.29 11.28
C PRO A 47 -0.44 -1.14 11.41
N ASP A 48 -1.31 -2.15 11.34
CA ASP A 48 -0.93 -3.57 11.44
C ASP A 48 -0.41 -4.17 10.13
N ALA A 49 -0.53 -3.46 9.00
CA ALA A 49 -0.24 -4.01 7.68
C ALA A 49 1.23 -4.37 7.48
N LEU A 50 2.13 -3.42 7.69
CA LEU A 50 3.56 -3.67 7.49
C LEU A 50 4.08 -4.71 8.50
N PRO A 51 3.83 -4.61 9.82
CA PRO A 51 4.22 -5.65 10.77
C PRO A 51 3.71 -7.04 10.39
N SER A 52 2.45 -7.14 9.96
CA SER A 52 1.86 -8.41 9.51
C SER A 52 2.54 -8.97 8.25
N LEU A 53 2.84 -8.11 7.27
CA LEU A 53 3.57 -8.51 6.06
C LEU A 53 4.95 -9.05 6.39
N LEU A 54 5.71 -8.35 7.24
CA LEU A 54 7.06 -8.75 7.65
C LEU A 54 7.04 -10.06 8.44
N LYS A 55 6.03 -10.26 9.31
CA LYS A 55 5.81 -11.55 9.97
C LYS A 55 5.54 -12.66 8.95
N MET A 56 4.64 -12.43 7.99
CA MET A 56 4.35 -13.39 6.92
C MET A 56 5.56 -13.72 6.05
N MET A 57 6.46 -12.75 5.84
CA MET A 57 7.73 -12.93 5.14
C MET A 57 8.66 -13.88 5.90
N ASN A 58 8.82 -13.68 7.21
CA ASN A 58 9.62 -14.55 8.06
C ASN A 58 9.03 -15.96 8.19
N GLU A 59 7.70 -16.11 8.10
CA GLU A 59 7.02 -17.42 8.14
C GLU A 59 7.18 -18.23 6.84
N GLN A 60 7.42 -17.57 5.70
CA GLN A 60 7.38 -18.18 4.37
C GLN A 60 8.72 -18.16 3.64
N THR A 61 9.69 -17.43 4.17
CA THR A 61 11.01 -17.25 3.57
C THR A 61 12.07 -17.33 4.66
N ASN A 62 13.33 -17.42 4.26
CA ASN A 62 14.47 -17.30 5.19
C ASN A 62 14.89 -15.85 5.42
N ALA A 63 14.09 -14.87 4.95
CA ALA A 63 14.30 -13.48 5.33
C ALA A 63 14.13 -13.33 6.84
N ARG A 64 14.94 -12.47 7.45
CA ARG A 64 14.93 -12.20 8.89
C ARG A 64 14.52 -10.76 9.12
N PHE A 65 13.30 -10.39 8.75
CA PHE A 65 12.81 -9.03 9.00
C PHE A 65 12.58 -8.78 10.48
N ASP A 66 12.95 -7.61 10.98
CA ASP A 66 12.38 -7.09 12.22
C ASP A 66 10.91 -6.71 11.94
N THR A 67 9.98 -7.31 12.67
CA THR A 67 8.54 -7.07 12.49
C THR A 67 8.09 -5.76 13.11
N ASP A 68 8.96 -5.08 13.86
CA ASP A 68 8.77 -3.72 14.37
C ASP A 68 9.55 -2.73 13.46
N PRO A 69 8.87 -2.04 12.52
CA PRO A 69 9.51 -1.10 11.61
C PRO A 69 10.22 0.02 12.36
N LEU A 70 11.33 0.51 11.79
CA LEU A 70 12.00 1.69 12.32
C LEU A 70 11.28 2.95 11.86
N TYR A 71 10.67 3.68 12.78
CA TYR A 71 10.05 4.96 12.46
C TYR A 71 11.07 6.10 12.47
N ILE A 72 11.06 6.91 11.41
CA ILE A 72 11.81 8.17 11.30
C ILE A 72 10.83 9.29 10.93
N ASN A 73 11.11 10.52 11.35
CA ASN A 73 10.28 11.68 11.05
C ASN A 73 10.89 12.61 9.99
N THR A 74 12.17 12.43 9.67
CA THR A 74 12.89 13.16 8.63
C THR A 74 13.73 12.22 7.77
N LEU A 75 13.88 12.55 6.49
CA LEU A 75 14.73 11.81 5.55
C LEU A 75 16.23 12.03 5.77
N THR A 76 16.60 12.99 6.62
CA THR A 76 17.99 13.22 7.03
C THR A 76 18.46 12.35 8.19
N ASP A 77 17.57 11.53 8.76
CA ASP A 77 17.90 10.61 9.84
C ASP A 77 18.97 9.62 9.39
N GLU A 78 20.09 9.54 10.12
CA GLU A 78 21.24 8.71 9.75
C GLU A 78 20.87 7.23 9.64
N ARG A 79 19.90 6.78 10.44
CA ARG A 79 19.42 5.39 10.45
C ARG A 79 18.72 4.99 9.15
N LEU A 80 18.31 5.96 8.32
CA LEU A 80 17.80 5.66 6.97
C LEU A 80 18.86 4.92 6.15
N ASN A 81 20.12 5.36 6.20
CA ASN A 81 21.20 4.79 5.39
C ASN A 81 21.72 3.44 5.94
N GLU A 82 21.37 3.11 7.18
CA GLU A 82 21.71 1.82 7.81
C GLU A 82 20.76 0.71 7.35
N ASN A 83 19.67 1.04 6.66
CA ASN A 83 18.59 0.11 6.35
C ASN A 83 18.23 0.13 4.85
N PRO A 84 18.03 -1.04 4.23
CA PRO A 84 17.94 -1.15 2.77
C PRO A 84 16.61 -0.68 2.16
N ILE A 85 15.56 -0.56 2.99
CA ILE A 85 14.20 -0.28 2.52
C ILE A 85 13.58 0.88 3.29
N LEU A 86 13.16 1.91 2.55
CA LEU A 86 12.28 2.97 3.00
C LEU A 86 10.86 2.70 2.47
N TYR A 87 9.93 2.48 3.39
CA TYR A 87 8.51 2.36 3.13
C TYR A 87 7.79 3.66 3.48
N ILE A 88 6.99 4.18 2.55
CA ILE A 88 6.16 5.36 2.75
C ILE A 88 4.73 4.97 2.37
N ASN A 89 3.82 5.01 3.34
CA ASN A 89 2.40 4.99 3.06
C ASN A 89 1.95 6.43 2.76
N CYS A 90 1.76 6.75 1.48
CA CYS A 90 1.43 8.11 1.06
C CYS A 90 0.08 8.62 1.62
N ASP A 91 -0.84 7.73 2.01
CA ASP A 91 -2.11 8.14 2.63
C ASP A 91 -1.98 8.44 4.15
N GLU A 92 -0.81 8.17 4.75
CA GLU A 92 -0.42 8.65 6.10
C GLU A 92 0.32 9.99 6.04
N GLN A 93 0.76 10.45 4.86
CA GLN A 93 1.54 11.67 4.69
C GLN A 93 0.65 12.79 4.13
N PRO A 94 0.16 13.73 4.96
CA PRO A 94 -0.75 14.79 4.50
C PRO A 94 -0.09 15.76 3.50
N ASN A 95 1.24 15.86 3.51
CA ASN A 95 2.04 16.53 2.49
C ASN A 95 3.33 15.74 2.22
N LEU A 96 3.75 15.70 0.96
CA LEU A 96 5.03 15.14 0.51
C LEU A 96 6.06 16.24 0.19
N GLU A 97 5.95 17.38 0.86
CA GLU A 97 6.92 18.46 0.79
C GLU A 97 8.08 18.19 1.76
N PHE A 98 9.31 18.31 1.28
CA PHE A 98 10.52 18.03 2.06
C PHE A 98 11.51 19.17 1.90
N SER A 99 12.40 19.40 2.87
CA SER A 99 13.46 20.41 2.71
C SER A 99 14.46 20.04 1.60
N ASP A 100 15.30 20.99 1.19
CA ASP A 100 16.39 20.70 0.23
C ASP A 100 17.33 19.59 0.73
N GLU A 101 17.63 19.59 2.03
CA GLU A 101 18.47 18.60 2.68
C GLU A 101 17.82 17.21 2.67
N GLU A 102 16.51 17.13 2.96
CA GLU A 102 15.76 15.86 2.92
C GLU A 102 15.64 15.31 1.50
N ARG A 103 15.41 16.18 0.50
CA ARG A 103 15.40 15.79 -0.91
C ARG A 103 16.78 15.28 -1.36
N ALA A 104 17.85 15.95 -0.94
CA ALA A 104 19.21 15.51 -1.21
C ALA A 104 19.53 14.17 -0.51
N ALA A 105 19.05 13.97 0.71
CA ALA A 105 19.19 12.71 1.44
C ALA A 105 18.45 11.56 0.75
N LEU A 106 17.22 11.78 0.29
CA LEU A 106 16.44 10.79 -0.46
C LEU A 106 17.10 10.40 -1.79
N ARG A 107 17.62 11.40 -2.53
CA ARG A 107 18.41 11.16 -3.75
C ARG A 107 19.61 10.27 -3.43
N ARG A 108 20.42 10.68 -2.44
CA ARG A 108 21.63 9.96 -2.04
C ARG A 108 21.31 8.54 -1.59
N TYR A 109 20.24 8.34 -0.83
CA TYR A 109 19.77 7.03 -0.39
C TYR A 109 19.55 6.08 -1.58
N MET A 110 18.78 6.52 -2.58
CA MET A 110 18.54 5.73 -3.80
C MET A 110 19.82 5.48 -4.62
N GLU A 111 20.69 6.49 -4.72
CA GLU A 111 21.97 6.39 -5.43
C GLU A 111 22.97 5.42 -4.77
N LEU A 112 22.87 5.23 -3.45
CA LEU A 112 23.68 4.31 -2.66
C LEU A 112 23.08 2.90 -2.59
N GLY A 113 21.92 2.65 -3.23
CA GLY A 113 21.30 1.33 -3.29
C GLY A 113 20.06 1.16 -2.42
N GLY A 114 19.66 2.18 -1.66
CA GLY A 114 18.40 2.17 -0.93
C GLY A 114 17.20 2.00 -1.85
N PHE A 115 16.17 1.27 -1.38
CA PHE A 115 14.94 1.05 -2.13
C PHE A 115 13.78 1.80 -1.47
N VAL A 116 13.04 2.58 -2.27
CA VAL A 116 11.89 3.36 -1.81
C VAL A 116 10.59 2.71 -2.30
N TYR A 117 9.71 2.34 -1.38
CA TYR A 117 8.37 1.87 -1.69
C TYR A 117 7.33 2.91 -1.25
N LEU A 118 6.67 3.54 -2.23
CA LEU A 118 5.53 4.44 -2.06
C LEU A 118 4.21 3.65 -2.21
N ASP A 119 3.67 3.14 -1.11
CA ASP A 119 2.32 2.59 -1.09
C ASP A 119 1.30 3.73 -1.12
N ALA A 120 0.20 3.54 -1.86
CA ALA A 120 -0.76 4.59 -2.23
C ALA A 120 -0.11 5.79 -2.97
N GLY A 121 1.10 5.61 -3.52
CA GLY A 121 1.77 6.60 -4.37
C GLY A 121 1.09 6.77 -5.73
N ILE A 122 0.25 5.81 -6.12
CA ILE A 122 -0.74 5.93 -7.20
C ILE A 122 -2.12 6.02 -6.55
N LYS A 123 -2.89 7.05 -6.89
CA LYS A 123 -4.29 7.16 -6.45
C LYS A 123 -5.11 7.85 -7.53
N ALA A 124 -6.14 7.15 -8.02
CA ALA A 124 -7.07 7.76 -8.96
C ALA A 124 -7.82 8.90 -8.27
N SER A 125 -7.93 10.05 -8.94
CA SER A 125 -8.45 11.29 -8.36
C SER A 125 -9.86 11.15 -7.77
N PHE A 126 -10.72 10.35 -8.40
CA PHE A 126 -12.09 10.12 -7.94
C PHE A 126 -12.18 9.35 -6.61
N LEU A 127 -11.12 8.65 -6.19
CA LEU A 127 -11.09 7.97 -4.89
C LEU A 127 -11.02 8.97 -3.74
N GLY A 128 -10.43 10.16 -3.95
CA GLY A 128 -10.33 11.19 -2.92
C GLY A 128 -9.75 10.65 -1.59
N SER A 129 -10.54 10.75 -0.52
CA SER A 129 -10.20 10.26 0.82
C SER A 129 -10.62 8.81 1.08
N ASP A 130 -11.16 8.10 0.10
CA ASP A 130 -11.45 6.67 0.20
C ASP A 130 -10.14 5.88 0.34
N LEU A 131 -10.18 4.91 1.24
CA LEU A 131 -9.04 4.09 1.62
C LEU A 131 -9.35 2.61 1.44
N GLY A 132 -10.63 2.22 1.45
CA GLY A 132 -11.04 0.82 1.34
C GLY A 132 -10.96 0.28 -0.10
N HIS A 133 -10.57 1.13 -1.05
CA HIS A 133 -10.59 0.83 -2.47
C HIS A 133 -9.31 1.27 -3.17
N SER A 134 -8.80 0.35 -3.97
CA SER A 134 -7.71 0.59 -4.89
C SER A 134 -8.25 0.61 -6.33
N TYR A 135 -7.78 1.59 -7.11
CA TYR A 135 -8.02 1.64 -8.54
C TYR A 135 -6.68 1.68 -9.27
N ALA A 136 -6.59 0.83 -10.28
CA ALA A 136 -5.47 0.77 -11.19
C ALA A 136 -5.36 2.03 -12.06
N ALA A 137 -4.57 3.00 -11.61
CA ALA A 137 -4.05 4.07 -12.45
C ALA A 137 -2.59 3.77 -12.82
N TRP A 138 -2.12 4.27 -13.96
CA TRP A 138 -0.75 4.03 -14.44
C TRP A 138 0.13 5.29 -14.36
N GLU A 139 -0.26 6.20 -13.48
CA GLU A 139 0.44 7.43 -13.15
C GLU A 139 0.42 7.61 -11.63
N GLU A 140 1.54 8.06 -11.09
CA GLU A 140 1.66 8.53 -9.72
C GLU A 140 0.76 9.74 -9.45
N ARG A 141 0.40 9.91 -8.17
CA ARG A 141 -0.36 11.09 -7.73
C ARG A 141 0.47 12.38 -7.86
N PRO A 142 -0.16 13.55 -8.05
CA PRO A 142 0.55 14.81 -8.28
C PRO A 142 1.63 15.11 -7.24
N GLU A 143 1.36 14.86 -5.96
CA GLU A 143 2.29 15.15 -4.86
C GLU A 143 3.56 14.30 -4.94
N VAL A 144 3.44 13.04 -5.41
CA VAL A 144 4.59 12.16 -5.65
C VAL A 144 5.37 12.63 -6.88
N ARG A 145 4.70 13.05 -7.95
CA ARG A 145 5.34 13.61 -9.14
C ARG A 145 6.17 14.85 -8.78
N GLU A 146 5.58 15.77 -8.03
CA GLU A 146 6.20 17.03 -7.62
C GLU A 146 7.44 16.81 -6.74
N LEU A 147 7.36 15.85 -5.81
CA LEU A 147 8.52 15.43 -5.02
C LEU A 147 9.64 14.91 -5.91
N PHE A 148 9.35 13.94 -6.77
CA PHE A 148 10.39 13.28 -7.57
C PHE A 148 10.93 14.14 -8.70
N ALA A 149 10.20 15.13 -9.18
CA ALA A 149 10.74 16.16 -10.08
C ALA A 149 11.85 17.01 -9.42
N GLN A 150 11.84 17.13 -8.09
CA GLN A 150 12.89 17.82 -7.33
C GLN A 150 14.00 16.86 -6.88
N VAL A 151 13.64 15.63 -6.52
CA VAL A 151 14.60 14.61 -6.06
C VAL A 151 15.41 14.02 -7.22
N LEU A 152 14.81 13.77 -8.38
CA LEU A 152 15.47 13.22 -9.58
C LEU A 152 14.95 13.93 -10.85
N PRO A 153 15.37 15.18 -11.12
CA PRO A 153 14.78 16.03 -12.18
C PRO A 153 14.85 15.45 -13.59
N GLU A 154 15.81 14.57 -13.86
CA GLU A 154 16.02 13.90 -15.14
C GLU A 154 15.27 12.55 -15.27
N LYS A 155 14.49 12.17 -14.26
CA LYS A 155 13.75 10.91 -14.20
C LYS A 155 12.25 11.16 -14.09
N THR A 156 11.50 10.24 -14.66
CA THR A 156 10.05 10.15 -14.48
C THR A 156 9.68 8.73 -14.09
N PHE A 157 8.54 8.60 -13.42
CA PHE A 157 7.95 7.30 -13.16
C PHE A 157 7.51 6.66 -14.49
N ILE A 158 7.88 5.39 -14.66
CA ILE A 158 7.49 4.59 -15.82
C ILE A 158 6.64 3.40 -15.38
N PRO A 159 5.57 3.04 -16.11
CA PRO A 159 4.84 1.80 -15.88
C PRO A 159 5.77 0.57 -15.83
N LEU A 160 5.63 -0.25 -14.79
CA LEU A 160 6.30 -1.54 -14.74
C LEU A 160 5.50 -2.53 -15.59
N PRO A 161 6.14 -3.22 -16.55
CA PRO A 161 5.44 -4.20 -17.36
C PRO A 161 5.03 -5.40 -16.48
N ARG A 162 3.95 -6.08 -16.84
CA ARG A 162 3.37 -7.19 -16.04
C ARG A 162 4.31 -8.38 -15.86
N ASP A 163 5.29 -8.52 -16.76
CA ASP A 163 6.35 -9.54 -16.69
C ASP A 163 7.61 -9.04 -15.97
N HIS A 164 7.61 -7.86 -15.34
CA HIS A 164 8.73 -7.38 -14.54
C HIS A 164 9.07 -8.37 -13.43
N ASP A 165 10.37 -8.58 -13.15
CA ASP A 165 10.84 -9.58 -12.17
C ASP A 165 10.26 -9.35 -10.77
N LEU A 166 10.01 -8.09 -10.41
CA LEU A 166 9.30 -7.70 -9.18
C LEU A 166 8.00 -8.51 -8.99
N PHE A 167 7.20 -8.75 -10.02
CA PHE A 167 5.92 -9.46 -9.89
C PHE A 167 6.04 -10.99 -9.85
N ARG A 168 7.26 -11.54 -9.96
CA ARG A 168 7.51 -12.99 -10.10
C ARG A 168 8.72 -13.52 -9.34
N ILE A 169 9.34 -12.69 -8.49
CA ILE A 169 10.56 -13.02 -7.75
C ILE A 169 10.33 -14.18 -6.77
N PHE A 170 9.16 -14.24 -6.12
CA PHE A 170 8.81 -15.31 -5.18
C PHE A 170 7.47 -15.95 -5.52
N PHE A 171 6.39 -15.17 -5.51
CA PHE A 171 5.09 -15.63 -6.00
C PHE A 171 4.90 -15.26 -7.46
N ARG A 172 4.25 -16.15 -8.23
CA ARG A 172 3.92 -15.94 -9.64
C ARG A 172 2.42 -16.05 -9.86
N GLY A 173 1.86 -15.05 -10.53
CA GLY A 173 0.44 -15.00 -10.84
C GLY A 173 -0.46 -14.86 -9.61
N LEU A 174 -1.75 -15.07 -9.82
CA LEU A 174 -2.77 -14.92 -8.80
C LEU A 174 -2.75 -16.05 -7.75
N PRO A 175 -3.26 -15.82 -6.53
CA PRO A 175 -3.52 -16.89 -5.57
C PRO A 175 -4.40 -17.98 -6.16
N LYS A 176 -4.11 -19.24 -5.85
CA LYS A 176 -5.04 -20.35 -6.06
C LYS A 176 -5.72 -20.69 -4.75
N ASN A 177 -6.88 -21.35 -4.82
CA ASN A 177 -7.59 -21.78 -3.62
C ASN A 177 -6.72 -22.61 -2.67
N LYS A 178 -5.86 -23.50 -3.20
CA LYS A 178 -4.93 -24.31 -2.40
C LYS A 178 -3.89 -23.50 -1.62
N ASP A 179 -3.65 -22.25 -2.03
CA ASP A 179 -2.63 -21.40 -1.42
C ASP A 179 -3.19 -20.58 -0.24
N LEU A 180 -4.51 -20.48 -0.11
CA LEU A 180 -5.14 -19.70 0.96
C LEU A 180 -5.11 -20.49 2.28
N LYS A 181 -4.37 -19.97 3.26
CA LYS A 181 -4.31 -20.44 4.64
C LYS A 181 -5.54 -19.93 5.42
N ILE A 182 -6.69 -20.54 5.17
CA ILE A 182 -7.99 -20.22 5.82
C ILE A 182 -8.53 -21.45 6.55
N GLN A 183 -9.42 -21.24 7.52
CA GLN A 183 -10.06 -22.31 8.28
C GLN A 183 -10.95 -23.19 7.37
N ALA A 184 -11.14 -24.45 7.75
CA ALA A 184 -11.93 -25.40 6.95
C ALA A 184 -13.41 -24.99 6.79
N SER A 185 -13.94 -24.23 7.75
CA SER A 185 -15.30 -23.67 7.72
C SER A 185 -15.46 -22.48 6.76
N GLN A 186 -14.36 -21.81 6.40
CA GLN A 186 -14.40 -20.62 5.57
C GLN A 186 -14.58 -20.99 4.10
N LYS A 187 -15.44 -20.23 3.41
CA LYS A 187 -15.69 -20.44 1.99
C LYS A 187 -14.49 -20.02 1.16
N ARG A 188 -14.31 -20.72 0.04
CA ARG A 188 -13.32 -20.42 -0.99
C ARG A 188 -14.02 -19.78 -2.19
N LEU A 189 -13.30 -18.97 -2.95
CA LEU A 189 -13.84 -18.44 -4.20
C LEU A 189 -14.21 -19.60 -5.13
N PRO A 190 -15.40 -19.56 -5.76
CA PRO A 190 -15.75 -20.54 -6.79
C PRO A 190 -14.72 -20.52 -7.93
N GLU A 191 -14.41 -21.69 -8.47
CA GLU A 191 -13.42 -21.82 -9.56
C GLU A 191 -13.81 -20.98 -10.79
N THR A 192 -15.10 -20.80 -11.05
CA THR A 192 -15.60 -19.92 -12.13
C THR A 192 -15.24 -18.45 -11.88
N VAL A 193 -15.32 -17.99 -10.62
CA VAL A 193 -14.93 -16.63 -10.22
C VAL A 193 -13.41 -16.49 -10.29
N LEU A 194 -12.64 -17.49 -9.85
CA LEU A 194 -11.19 -17.48 -9.99
C LEU A 194 -10.76 -17.40 -11.45
N ASN A 195 -11.35 -18.20 -12.33
CA ASN A 195 -11.07 -18.15 -13.77
C ASN A 195 -11.50 -16.82 -14.40
N PHE A 196 -12.62 -16.24 -13.95
CA PHE A 196 -13.03 -14.91 -14.40
C PHE A 196 -12.03 -13.84 -13.96
N VAL A 197 -11.67 -13.82 -12.67
CA VAL A 197 -10.66 -12.92 -12.12
C VAL A 197 -9.35 -13.15 -12.81
N GLU A 198 -8.92 -14.39 -13.05
CA GLU A 198 -7.70 -14.68 -13.79
C GLU A 198 -7.80 -14.23 -15.25
N ARG A 199 -8.93 -14.31 -15.95
CA ARG A 199 -9.01 -13.80 -17.34
C ARG A 199 -9.12 -12.28 -17.43
N GLU A 200 -9.84 -11.67 -16.50
CA GLU A 200 -9.98 -10.21 -16.43
C GLU A 200 -8.71 -9.58 -15.85
N LYS A 201 -8.01 -10.31 -14.98
CA LYS A 201 -6.78 -9.89 -14.30
C LYS A 201 -5.50 -10.58 -14.76
N TRP A 202 -5.49 -11.45 -15.75
CA TRP A 202 -4.28 -12.17 -16.17
C TRP A 202 -4.41 -12.72 -17.60
N PRO A 203 -3.33 -12.77 -18.39
CA PRO A 203 -2.06 -12.06 -18.16
C PRO A 203 -2.23 -10.53 -18.19
N GLN A 204 -3.47 -10.02 -18.34
CA GLN A 204 -3.75 -8.62 -18.57
C GLN A 204 -4.31 -7.78 -17.38
N ALA A 205 -4.27 -8.23 -16.10
CA ALA A 205 -4.42 -7.24 -15.02
C ALA A 205 -3.13 -6.48 -14.84
N THR A 206 -3.40 -5.21 -14.68
CA THR A 206 -2.70 -4.26 -13.86
C THR A 206 -2.35 -4.85 -12.48
N TYR A 207 -1.05 -5.02 -12.28
CA TYR A 207 -0.39 -4.69 -11.02
C TYR A 207 0.13 -3.28 -11.27
N SER A 208 -0.78 -2.31 -11.29
CA SER A 208 -0.43 -0.91 -11.59
C SER A 208 0.70 -0.48 -10.66
N PHE A 209 1.93 -0.52 -11.13
CA PHE A 209 3.08 0.00 -10.43
C PHE A 209 3.79 0.86 -11.44
N VAL A 210 4.23 2.02 -10.99
CA VAL A 210 5.19 2.83 -11.71
C VAL A 210 6.49 2.84 -10.94
N GLY A 211 7.62 2.97 -11.62
CA GLY A 211 8.93 2.92 -10.99
C GLY A 211 9.92 3.90 -11.58
N ILE A 212 10.94 4.21 -10.80
CA ILE A 212 12.10 5.00 -11.25
C ILE A 212 13.36 4.15 -11.14
N LYS A 213 14.16 4.17 -12.21
CA LYS A 213 15.48 3.53 -12.21
C LYS A 213 16.58 4.54 -11.88
N VAL A 214 17.43 4.19 -10.93
CA VAL A 214 18.66 4.92 -10.57
C VAL A 214 19.83 3.96 -10.79
N LYS A 215 20.84 4.40 -11.55
CA LYS A 215 22.01 3.57 -11.94
C LYS A 215 21.62 2.20 -12.54
N GLY A 216 20.55 2.17 -13.35
CA GLY A 216 20.06 0.96 -14.02
C GLY A 216 19.19 0.03 -13.17
N ARG A 217 19.15 0.24 -11.85
CA ARG A 217 18.35 -0.54 -10.89
C ARG A 217 17.03 0.16 -10.60
N LEU A 218 15.96 -0.60 -10.40
CA LEU A 218 14.70 -0.06 -9.90
C LEU A 218 14.87 0.37 -8.43
N ALA A 219 14.96 1.68 -8.20
CA ALA A 219 15.28 2.25 -6.88
C ALA A 219 14.06 2.79 -6.14
N CYS A 220 12.99 3.13 -6.86
CA CYS A 220 11.73 3.55 -6.29
C CYS A 220 10.56 2.90 -7.03
N VAL A 221 9.53 2.47 -6.30
CA VAL A 221 8.25 2.02 -6.85
C VAL A 221 7.09 2.73 -6.17
N ALA A 222 6.07 3.07 -6.94
CA ALA A 222 4.80 3.56 -6.46
C ALA A 222 3.68 2.60 -6.86
N SER A 223 2.80 2.28 -5.92
CA SER A 223 1.65 1.41 -6.14
C SER A 223 0.34 2.11 -5.74
N PRO A 224 -0.82 1.61 -6.19
CA PRO A 224 -2.06 1.79 -5.49
C PRO A 224 -1.98 1.25 -4.07
N ILE A 225 -3.00 1.52 -3.28
CA ILE A 225 -3.12 1.02 -1.91
C ILE A 225 -2.99 -0.51 -1.91
N CYS A 226 -1.90 -1.02 -1.33
CA CYS A 226 -1.64 -2.44 -1.13
C CYS A 226 -1.70 -2.80 0.36
N ALA A 227 -1.30 -1.89 1.25
CA ALA A 227 -1.32 -2.07 2.70
C ALA A 227 -2.67 -2.49 3.27
N MET A 228 -3.78 -2.07 2.64
CA MET A 228 -5.13 -2.54 2.98
C MET A 228 -5.24 -4.08 3.00
N GLY A 229 -4.39 -4.77 2.23
CA GLY A 229 -4.39 -6.22 2.10
C GLY A 229 -3.49 -6.97 3.07
N TRP A 230 -2.64 -6.30 3.85
CA TRP A 230 -1.62 -7.02 4.64
C TRP A 230 -1.96 -7.20 6.11
N GLY A 231 -2.90 -6.41 6.64
CA GLY A 231 -3.21 -6.37 8.06
C GLY A 231 -3.81 -7.66 8.60
N ARG A 232 -3.29 -8.11 9.74
CA ARG A 232 -3.92 -9.10 10.60
C ARG A 232 -4.09 -8.54 12.01
N ASP A 233 -5.20 -8.88 12.65
CA ASP A 233 -5.41 -8.56 14.06
C ASP A 233 -4.59 -9.47 14.99
N GLU A 234 -4.71 -9.25 16.30
CA GLU A 234 -4.02 -10.05 17.33
C GLU A 234 -4.39 -11.54 17.32
N PHE A 235 -5.54 -11.91 16.76
CA PHE A 235 -6.00 -13.28 16.61
C PHE A 235 -5.60 -13.90 15.26
N GLY A 236 -4.94 -13.12 14.39
CA GLY A 236 -4.49 -13.54 13.07
C GLY A 236 -5.58 -13.47 11.99
N ALA A 237 -6.75 -12.88 12.27
CA ALA A 237 -7.80 -12.65 11.29
C ALA A 237 -7.44 -11.46 10.39
N TRP A 238 -7.85 -11.52 9.13
CA TRP A 238 -7.57 -10.47 8.17
C TRP A 238 -8.35 -9.19 8.45
N ILE A 239 -7.67 -8.04 8.35
CA ILE A 239 -8.27 -6.72 8.51
C ILE A 239 -7.68 -5.69 7.53
N PRO A 240 -8.48 -4.72 7.06
CA PRO A 240 -9.95 -4.67 7.09
C PRO A 240 -10.59 -5.61 6.04
N PRO A 241 -11.92 -5.79 6.03
CA PRO A 241 -12.61 -6.46 4.92
C PRO A 241 -12.36 -5.77 3.57
N ILE A 242 -12.13 -6.56 2.52
CA ILE A 242 -11.86 -6.08 1.16
C ILE A 242 -12.92 -6.55 0.18
N SER A 243 -13.42 -5.62 -0.64
CA SER A 243 -14.31 -5.91 -1.77
C SER A 243 -13.54 -6.06 -3.07
N PHE A 244 -14.02 -6.93 -3.95
CA PHE A 244 -13.53 -7.05 -5.32
C PHE A 244 -14.39 -6.29 -6.29
N ARG A 245 -13.72 -5.62 -7.23
CA ARG A 245 -14.35 -4.99 -8.36
C ARG A 245 -14.35 -5.95 -9.56
N ILE A 246 -15.55 -6.31 -10.00
CA ILE A 246 -15.80 -7.24 -11.11
C ILE A 246 -16.44 -6.48 -12.26
N ARG A 247 -15.97 -6.69 -13.49
CA ARG A 247 -16.59 -6.14 -14.71
C ARG A 247 -17.89 -6.89 -14.99
N GLU A 248 -19.00 -6.18 -15.12
CA GLU A 248 -20.26 -6.83 -15.50
C GLU A 248 -20.41 -6.92 -17.01
N SER A 249 -21.20 -7.88 -17.47
CA SER A 249 -21.61 -8.05 -18.86
C SER A 249 -23.08 -8.46 -18.94
N ALA A 250 -23.83 -7.91 -19.89
CA ALA A 250 -25.17 -8.40 -20.26
C ALA A 250 -25.43 -8.20 -21.76
N GLU A 251 -26.54 -8.73 -22.27
CA GLU A 251 -26.98 -8.46 -23.65
C GLU A 251 -27.40 -6.98 -23.80
N ASN A 252 -27.10 -6.38 -24.96
CA ASN A 252 -27.38 -4.96 -25.27
C ASN A 252 -26.81 -3.94 -24.27
N PHE A 253 -25.79 -4.35 -23.51
CA PHE A 253 -25.28 -3.55 -22.40
C PHE A 253 -24.76 -2.20 -22.87
N GLU A 254 -23.94 -2.18 -23.93
CA GLU A 254 -23.34 -0.94 -24.44
C GLU A 254 -24.38 0.08 -24.92
N GLN A 255 -25.44 -0.37 -25.59
CA GLN A 255 -26.55 0.51 -26.03
C GLN A 255 -27.29 1.08 -24.82
N ASN A 256 -27.56 0.25 -23.81
CA ASN A 256 -28.23 0.68 -22.60
C ASN A 256 -27.38 1.69 -21.81
N LEU A 257 -26.06 1.48 -21.73
CA LEU A 257 -25.17 2.41 -21.03
C LEU A 257 -25.07 3.76 -21.77
N LYS A 258 -25.06 3.78 -23.11
CA LYS A 258 -25.04 5.02 -23.90
C LYS A 258 -26.25 5.93 -23.65
N LEU A 259 -27.39 5.35 -23.32
CA LEU A 259 -28.66 6.06 -23.11
C LEU A 259 -28.96 6.32 -21.62
N ALA A 260 -28.16 5.76 -20.71
CA ALA A 260 -28.35 5.96 -19.29
C ALA A 260 -27.99 7.40 -18.89
N SER A 261 -28.82 8.00 -18.03
CA SER A 261 -28.49 9.26 -17.38
C SER A 261 -27.55 8.98 -16.21
N PHE A 262 -26.47 9.75 -16.11
CA PHE A 262 -25.50 9.64 -15.03
C PHE A 262 -25.50 10.91 -14.19
N SER A 263 -25.48 10.73 -12.88
CA SER A 263 -25.20 11.79 -11.91
C SER A 263 -23.75 11.68 -11.42
N GLY A 264 -23.18 12.80 -10.96
CA GLY A 264 -21.79 12.88 -10.52
C GLY A 264 -20.85 13.60 -11.50
N GLY A 265 -19.57 13.65 -11.14
CA GLY A 265 -18.50 14.24 -11.94
C GLY A 265 -17.81 13.23 -12.86
N THR A 266 -16.97 13.74 -13.76
CA THR A 266 -16.11 12.93 -14.63
C THR A 266 -14.65 13.06 -14.21
N TYR A 267 -13.94 11.93 -14.25
CA TYR A 267 -12.54 11.86 -13.87
C TYR A 267 -11.77 11.08 -14.94
N GLU A 268 -10.62 11.61 -15.35
CA GLU A 268 -9.74 10.90 -16.28
C GLU A 268 -8.80 9.98 -15.51
N VAL A 269 -8.65 8.75 -15.98
CA VAL A 269 -7.66 7.81 -15.46
C VAL A 269 -6.84 7.22 -16.58
N THR A 270 -5.53 7.24 -16.40
CA THR A 270 -4.54 6.76 -17.36
C THR A 270 -4.44 5.25 -17.33
N ARG A 271 -4.55 4.66 -18.51
CA ARG A 271 -4.35 3.23 -18.78
C ARG A 271 -2.87 2.92 -18.98
N GLU A 272 -2.54 1.64 -19.02
CA GLU A 272 -1.18 1.16 -19.27
C GLU A 272 -0.66 1.60 -20.64
N ASP A 273 -1.54 1.67 -21.64
CA ASP A 273 -1.26 2.12 -23.00
C ASP A 273 -1.15 3.66 -23.13
N GLY A 274 -1.26 4.39 -22.01
CA GLY A 274 -1.22 5.86 -21.97
C GLY A 274 -2.52 6.55 -22.37
N LEU A 275 -3.52 5.82 -22.88
CA LEU A 275 -4.83 6.39 -23.20
C LEU A 275 -5.64 6.64 -21.92
N LYS A 276 -6.67 7.49 -22.01
CA LYS A 276 -7.48 7.90 -20.86
C LYS A 276 -8.85 7.22 -20.89
N ASP A 277 -9.18 6.52 -19.81
CA ASP A 277 -10.55 6.13 -19.48
C ASP A 277 -11.26 7.34 -18.85
N ILE A 278 -12.53 7.58 -19.18
CA ILE A 278 -13.39 8.55 -18.48
C ILE A 278 -14.26 7.81 -17.48
N ILE A 279 -14.07 8.11 -16.20
CA ILE A 279 -14.80 7.53 -15.07
C ILE A 279 -15.90 8.50 -14.65
N TYR A 280 -17.14 8.03 -14.62
CA TYR A 280 -18.25 8.81 -14.08
C TYR A 280 -18.45 8.42 -12.61
N SER A 281 -18.32 9.41 -11.73
CA SER A 281 -18.44 9.19 -10.29
C SER A 281 -19.11 10.31 -9.52
N GLU A 282 -20.05 9.95 -8.65
CA GLU A 282 -20.49 10.80 -7.54
C GLU A 282 -19.47 10.79 -6.41
N SER A 283 -19.32 11.93 -5.73
CA SER A 283 -18.46 12.04 -4.55
C SER A 283 -18.98 11.15 -3.42
N GLY A 284 -18.10 10.38 -2.79
CA GLY A 284 -18.43 9.53 -1.64
C GLY A 284 -19.21 8.25 -1.98
N GLN A 285 -19.42 7.96 -3.26
CA GLN A 285 -20.02 6.69 -3.72
C GLN A 285 -18.95 5.83 -4.41
N ARG A 286 -19.28 4.54 -4.64
CA ARG A 286 -18.50 3.63 -5.49
C ARG A 286 -19.12 3.45 -6.90
N PRO A 287 -19.07 4.43 -7.80
CA PRO A 287 -19.69 4.34 -9.13
C PRO A 287 -18.66 3.95 -10.20
N LEU A 288 -19.14 3.29 -11.25
CA LEU A 288 -18.30 2.36 -12.03
C LEU A 288 -18.57 2.40 -13.53
N TRP A 289 -19.09 3.50 -14.04
CA TRP A 289 -19.26 3.67 -15.48
C TRP A 289 -17.95 4.17 -16.05
N VAL A 290 -17.39 3.38 -16.97
CA VAL A 290 -16.17 3.74 -17.65
C VAL A 290 -16.47 3.84 -19.14
N LYS A 291 -16.17 4.99 -19.71
CA LYS A 291 -16.08 5.18 -21.16
C LYS A 291 -14.63 4.99 -21.57
N GLU A 292 -14.39 3.96 -22.36
CA GLU A 292 -13.06 3.62 -22.89
C GLU A 292 -12.69 4.56 -24.06
N PRO A 293 -11.39 4.68 -24.42
CA PRO A 293 -10.92 5.56 -25.49
C PRO A 293 -11.58 5.31 -26.86
N ASN A 294 -11.98 4.07 -27.12
CA ASN A 294 -12.67 3.65 -28.35
C ASN A 294 -14.17 3.97 -28.36
N GLY A 295 -14.71 4.58 -27.28
CA GLY A 295 -16.12 4.91 -27.13
C GLY A 295 -17.01 3.80 -26.58
N SER A 296 -16.45 2.62 -26.27
CA SER A 296 -17.16 1.54 -25.59
C SER A 296 -17.41 1.86 -24.12
N TRP A 297 -18.45 1.25 -23.56
CA TRP A 297 -18.87 1.48 -22.18
C TRP A 297 -18.79 0.18 -21.38
N ARG A 298 -18.33 0.27 -20.14
CA ARG A 298 -18.32 -0.84 -19.18
C ARG A 298 -18.81 -0.38 -17.82
N ILE A 299 -19.44 -1.30 -17.09
CA ILE A 299 -19.68 -1.13 -15.67
C ILE A 299 -18.83 -2.14 -14.91
N PHE A 300 -18.43 -1.76 -13.70
CA PHE A 300 -18.01 -2.73 -12.71
C PHE A 300 -19.03 -2.76 -11.57
N LYS A 301 -18.98 -3.79 -10.74
CA LYS A 301 -19.64 -3.83 -9.43
C LYS A 301 -18.65 -4.28 -8.37
N TYR A 302 -18.87 -3.81 -7.15
CA TYR A 302 -18.12 -4.27 -5.99
C TYR A 302 -18.88 -5.40 -5.30
N TYR A 303 -18.18 -6.52 -5.15
CA TYR A 303 -18.64 -7.69 -4.43
C TYR A 303 -17.86 -7.80 -3.13
N SER A 304 -18.57 -8.03 -2.04
CA SER A 304 -18.02 -8.26 -0.71
C SER A 304 -18.38 -9.66 -0.25
N GLY A 305 -17.53 -10.26 0.57
CA GLY A 305 -17.73 -11.58 1.12
C GLY A 305 -16.45 -12.04 1.82
N GLU A 306 -16.57 -12.97 2.76
CA GLU A 306 -15.42 -13.50 3.49
C GLU A 306 -14.43 -14.17 2.51
N GLU A 307 -14.93 -14.95 1.56
CA GLU A 307 -14.15 -15.62 0.53
C GLU A 307 -13.42 -14.64 -0.40
N ILE A 308 -14.07 -13.51 -0.71
CA ILE A 308 -13.51 -12.43 -1.53
C ILE A 308 -12.40 -11.73 -0.76
N SER A 309 -12.68 -11.36 0.49
CA SER A 309 -11.73 -10.68 1.36
C SER A 309 -10.49 -11.55 1.57
N ASN A 310 -10.67 -12.82 1.95
CA ASN A 310 -9.58 -13.76 2.15
C ASN A 310 -8.67 -13.90 0.93
N TYR A 311 -9.27 -13.97 -0.27
CA TYR A 311 -8.52 -14.03 -1.50
C TYR A 311 -7.80 -12.70 -1.81
N ALA A 312 -8.45 -11.56 -1.58
CA ALA A 312 -7.88 -10.23 -1.77
C ALA A 312 -6.63 -10.03 -0.88
N HIS A 313 -6.72 -10.37 0.40
CA HIS A 313 -5.58 -10.33 1.31
C HIS A 313 -4.44 -11.21 0.81
N ALA A 314 -4.71 -12.45 0.42
CA ALA A 314 -3.69 -13.32 -0.15
C ALA A 314 -3.04 -12.71 -1.40
N PHE A 315 -3.82 -12.08 -2.27
CA PHE A 315 -3.31 -11.41 -3.48
C PHE A 315 -2.38 -10.24 -3.12
N TYR A 316 -2.85 -9.29 -2.30
CA TYR A 316 -2.06 -8.11 -1.93
C TYR A 316 -0.84 -8.47 -1.08
N SER A 317 -0.94 -9.44 -0.17
CA SER A 317 0.22 -9.93 0.59
C SER A 317 1.27 -10.53 -0.34
N ARG A 318 0.90 -11.34 -1.33
CA ARG A 318 1.87 -11.86 -2.30
C ARG A 318 2.60 -10.75 -3.05
N LEU A 319 1.86 -9.72 -3.46
CA LEU A 319 2.42 -8.56 -4.13
C LEU A 319 3.38 -7.79 -3.24
N GLY A 320 2.99 -7.51 -1.99
CA GLY A 320 3.87 -6.89 -1.00
C GLY A 320 5.13 -7.72 -0.77
N MET A 321 4.99 -9.03 -0.52
CA MET A 321 6.13 -9.93 -0.32
C MET A 321 7.10 -9.89 -1.50
N ASN A 322 6.58 -9.91 -2.72
CA ASN A 322 7.36 -9.77 -3.94
C ASN A 322 8.13 -8.43 -4.01
N VAL A 323 7.50 -7.30 -3.67
CA VAL A 323 8.15 -5.98 -3.63
C VAL A 323 9.31 -5.97 -2.64
N PHE A 324 9.07 -6.41 -1.40
CA PHE A 324 10.10 -6.40 -0.35
C PHE A 324 11.23 -7.40 -0.63
N LEU A 325 10.95 -8.59 -1.19
CA LEU A 325 12.00 -9.52 -1.61
C LEU A 325 12.81 -8.98 -2.79
N TYR A 326 12.15 -8.35 -3.77
CA TYR A 326 12.85 -7.70 -4.88
C TYR A 326 13.81 -6.63 -4.35
N ALA A 327 13.35 -5.78 -3.43
CA ALA A 327 14.16 -4.72 -2.82
C ALA A 327 15.41 -5.24 -2.09
N LEU A 328 15.38 -6.45 -1.53
CA LEU A 328 16.54 -7.06 -0.87
C LEU A 328 17.50 -7.76 -1.83
N LEU A 329 17.01 -8.25 -2.97
CA LEU A 329 17.77 -9.10 -3.88
C LEU A 329 18.38 -8.35 -5.06
N HIS A 330 17.94 -7.12 -5.34
CA HIS A 330 18.31 -6.34 -6.52
C HIS A 330 18.75 -4.92 -6.22
#